data_AF-M9NTZ0-F1
#
_entry.id   AF-M9NTZ0-F1
#
_cell.length_a   1.000
_cell.length_b   1.000
_cell.length_c   1.000
_cell.angle_alpha   90.00
_cell.angle_beta   90.00
_cell.angle_gamma   90.00
#
_symmetry.space_group_name_H-M   'P 1'
#
loop_
_entity.id
_entity.type
_entity.pdbx_description
1 polymer ?
#
loop_
_entity_poly.entity_id
_entity_poly.type
_entity_poly.pdbx_seq_one_letter_code
_entity_poly.pdbx_strand_id
1 'polypeptide(L)'
;MLVFFLLFVPLFVLILLGVNMLVATNNPDSAKMAPYECGMPPASDARHKFQISFFLVAILFLVFDLEILFLYPLVVSLYYISSFGFWIAMVFILLLTVGFIAELASGALDYAKHSTNTSSSPSQKTPQPKGKLPIGVRSYSTLSSPDDLSDGKRKRDKGNIKYTFQYRINQTLTPFLAEVLIGLLLGDGCMQAPISKIGGHRLTIRHSMSQYDYLLHLHDLFEAFVVKPPHISSNLDKRTGVTYHWCNLHTLSFLCFAPYRALFYNDLRIKIIPSNLKEILTPVGLAYWIMDDGVFHKSSGGFYLSTNSFTLAEVELLVEVLTNNFYLDCKSHKCGIKDQRVIFIPSSQSNKLRALVQPYFHNSLLYKLGLKWLRNIIPLPSCCILISYIFLWFLGCNGLHSSSYYWFCLRTR
;
A
#
# COMPACT_ATOMS: atom_id res chain seq x y z
N MET A 1 19.16 32.66 -47.37
CA MET A 1 19.67 31.31 -47.02
C MET A 1 18.68 30.54 -46.14
N LEU A 2 18.25 31.06 -44.97
CA LEU A 2 17.34 30.35 -44.06
C LEU A 2 15.97 30.01 -44.67
N VAL A 3 15.32 30.96 -45.36
CA VAL A 3 14.04 30.72 -46.06
C VAL A 3 14.17 29.64 -47.14
N PHE A 4 15.31 29.58 -47.83
CA PHE A 4 15.59 28.55 -48.83
C PHE A 4 15.64 27.16 -48.18
N PHE A 5 16.36 27.00 -47.06
CA PHE A 5 16.40 25.72 -46.33
C PHE A 5 15.03 25.31 -45.78
N LEU A 6 14.24 26.27 -45.28
CA LEU A 6 12.92 26.01 -44.73
C LEU A 6 11.94 25.44 -45.77
N LEU A 7 12.06 25.87 -47.04
CA LEU A 7 11.25 25.35 -48.14
C LEU A 7 11.85 24.11 -48.81
N PHE A 8 13.17 24.05 -48.95
CA PHE A 8 13.87 22.98 -49.65
C PHE A 8 13.76 21.63 -48.93
N VAL A 9 13.94 21.61 -47.60
CA VAL A 9 13.93 20.36 -46.81
C VAL A 9 12.60 19.59 -46.91
N PRO A 10 11.42 20.19 -46.61
CA PRO A 10 10.16 19.46 -46.72
C PRO A 10 9.83 19.08 -48.17
N LEU A 11 10.17 19.95 -49.14
CA LEU A 11 9.98 19.66 -50.56
C LEU A 11 10.81 18.46 -51.01
N PHE A 12 12.07 18.38 -50.58
CA PHE A 12 12.96 17.28 -50.90
C PHE A 12 12.47 15.96 -50.30
N VAL A 13 11.99 15.96 -49.05
CA VAL A 13 11.36 14.78 -48.43
C VAL A 13 10.13 14.32 -49.19
N LEU A 14 9.27 15.24 -49.64
CA LEU A 14 8.11 14.94 -50.47
C LEU A 14 8.49 14.32 -51.83
N ILE A 15 9.53 14.85 -52.48
CA ILE A 15 10.05 14.30 -53.75
C ILE A 15 10.53 12.86 -53.55
N LEU A 16 11.32 12.60 -52.50
CA LEU A 16 11.81 11.24 -52.21
C LEU A 16 10.68 10.27 -51.89
N LEU A 17 9.68 10.71 -51.12
CA LEU A 17 8.48 9.90 -50.85
C LEU A 17 7.71 9.61 -52.15
N GLY A 18 7.56 10.61 -53.02
CA GLY A 18 6.91 10.46 -54.32
C GLY A 18 7.64 9.48 -55.24
N VAL A 19 8.97 9.57 -55.33
CA VAL A 19 9.80 8.63 -56.08
C VAL A 19 9.67 7.21 -55.51
N ASN A 20 9.68 7.05 -54.18
CA ASN A 20 9.50 5.74 -53.55
C ASN A 20 8.13 5.13 -53.90
N MET A 21 7.05 5.91 -53.87
CA MET A 21 5.71 5.45 -54.26
C MET A 21 5.60 5.09 -55.75
N LEU A 22 6.35 5.76 -56.63
CA LEU A 22 6.37 5.49 -58.08
C LEU A 22 7.25 4.29 -58.46
N VAL A 23 8.38 4.11 -57.79
CA VAL A 23 9.40 3.10 -58.13
C VAL A 23 9.20 1.79 -57.34
N ALA A 24 8.70 1.85 -56.11
CA ALA A 24 8.54 0.65 -55.28
C ALA A 24 7.29 -0.14 -55.68
N THR A 25 7.46 -1.45 -55.87
CA THR A 25 6.35 -2.36 -56.13
C THR A 25 5.45 -2.48 -54.90
N ASN A 26 4.22 -2.01 -55.02
CA ASN A 26 3.19 -2.11 -53.98
C ASN A 26 2.27 -3.32 -54.26
N ASN A 27 2.53 -4.45 -53.58
CA ASN A 27 1.67 -5.65 -53.66
C ASN A 27 1.16 -6.05 -52.25
N PRO A 28 0.05 -5.43 -51.80
CA PRO A 28 -0.52 -5.66 -50.47
C PRO A 28 -1.24 -7.03 -50.42
N ASP A 29 -0.86 -7.85 -49.46
CA ASP A 29 -1.51 -9.13 -49.17
C ASP A 29 -2.14 -9.05 -47.77
N SER A 30 -3.22 -9.78 -47.54
CA SER A 30 -3.96 -9.81 -46.26
C SER A 30 -3.06 -10.10 -45.05
N ALA A 31 -2.06 -10.99 -45.22
CA ALA A 31 -1.07 -11.29 -44.20
C ALA A 31 -0.02 -10.18 -44.01
N LYS A 32 0.35 -9.44 -45.07
CA LYS A 32 1.27 -8.29 -44.98
C LYS A 32 0.62 -7.05 -44.35
N MET A 33 -0.70 -6.96 -44.43
CA MET A 33 -1.50 -5.86 -43.88
C MET A 33 -1.94 -6.12 -42.43
N ALA A 34 -1.68 -7.31 -41.89
CA ALA A 34 -1.98 -7.64 -40.50
C ALA A 34 -0.95 -6.98 -39.55
N PRO A 35 -1.37 -6.38 -38.41
CA PRO A 35 -0.44 -5.71 -37.49
C PRO A 35 0.56 -6.65 -36.80
N TYR A 36 0.17 -7.91 -36.59
CA TYR A 36 0.96 -8.93 -35.92
C TYR A 36 0.74 -10.31 -36.57
N GLU A 37 1.80 -11.11 -36.62
CA GLU A 37 1.79 -12.47 -37.19
C GLU A 37 1.06 -13.50 -36.29
N CYS A 38 1.01 -13.23 -34.98
CA CYS A 38 0.35 -14.07 -33.98
C CYS A 38 -0.31 -13.19 -32.92
N GLY A 39 -1.64 -13.28 -32.79
CA GLY A 39 -2.42 -12.54 -31.80
C GLY A 39 -3.89 -12.46 -32.21
N MET A 40 -4.80 -12.50 -31.24
CA MET A 40 -6.22 -12.33 -31.50
C MET A 40 -6.51 -10.84 -31.79
N PRO A 41 -7.38 -10.51 -32.76
CA PRO A 41 -7.81 -9.13 -32.94
C PRO A 41 -8.44 -8.61 -31.64
N PRO A 42 -8.16 -7.37 -31.21
CA PRO A 42 -8.61 -6.87 -29.93
C PRO A 42 -10.15 -6.81 -29.92
N ALA A 43 -10.78 -7.70 -29.13
CA ALA A 43 -12.23 -7.81 -29.00
C ALA A 43 -12.81 -6.98 -27.83
N SER A 44 -12.00 -6.15 -27.17
CA SER A 44 -12.39 -5.35 -26.01
C SER A 44 -11.80 -3.93 -26.04
N ASP A 45 -12.26 -3.10 -25.11
CA ASP A 45 -11.96 -1.66 -24.98
C ASP A 45 -10.50 -1.29 -25.28
N ALA A 46 -10.30 -0.24 -26.09
CA ALA A 46 -8.99 0.25 -26.54
C ALA A 46 -8.21 0.98 -25.44
N ARG A 47 -8.81 1.15 -24.25
CA ARG A 47 -8.18 1.82 -23.10
C ARG A 47 -7.56 0.82 -22.15
N HIS A 48 -6.22 0.82 -22.09
CA HIS A 48 -5.48 0.10 -21.06
C HIS A 48 -5.30 0.98 -19.81
N LYS A 49 -5.31 0.37 -18.63
CA LYS A 49 -4.96 1.06 -17.38
C LYS A 49 -3.44 1.24 -17.36
N PHE A 50 -2.98 2.44 -17.69
CA PHE A 50 -1.57 2.82 -17.57
C PHE A 50 -1.27 3.34 -16.16
N GLN A 51 -0.01 3.21 -15.75
CA GLN A 51 0.45 3.79 -14.50
C GLN A 51 0.42 5.32 -14.59
N ILE A 52 -0.01 5.98 -13.51
CA ILE A 52 -0.16 7.45 -13.46
C ILE A 52 1.18 8.17 -13.68
N SER A 53 2.30 7.51 -13.40
CA SER A 53 3.66 8.04 -13.51
C SER A 53 3.99 8.58 -14.90
N PHE A 54 3.52 7.93 -15.97
CA PHE A 54 3.73 8.41 -17.34
C PHE A 54 3.08 9.77 -17.60
N PHE A 55 1.94 10.04 -16.96
CA PHE A 55 1.24 11.31 -17.08
C PHE A 55 1.90 12.41 -16.24
N LEU A 56 2.45 12.05 -15.07
CA LEU A 56 3.21 12.99 -14.24
C LEU A 56 4.44 13.53 -14.98
N VAL A 57 5.17 12.67 -15.71
CA VAL A 57 6.31 13.11 -16.53
C VAL A 57 5.88 14.12 -17.61
N ALA A 58 4.73 13.91 -18.25
CA ALA A 58 4.23 14.82 -19.28
C ALA A 58 3.84 16.19 -18.72
N ILE A 59 3.17 16.23 -17.56
CA ILE A 59 2.82 17.49 -16.89
C ILE A 59 4.08 18.20 -16.37
N LEU A 60 5.01 17.44 -15.79
CA LEU A 60 6.26 17.98 -15.27
C LEU A 60 7.10 18.61 -16.39
N PHE A 61 7.19 17.95 -17.55
CA PHE A 61 7.83 18.50 -18.73
C PHE A 61 7.20 19.83 -19.18
N LEU A 62 5.86 19.91 -19.17
CA LEU A 62 5.15 21.14 -19.54
C LEU A 62 5.51 22.31 -18.62
N VAL A 63 5.57 22.07 -17.30
CA VAL A 63 5.94 23.12 -16.34
C VAL A 63 7.39 23.55 -16.54
N PHE A 64 8.33 22.60 -16.66
CA PHE A 64 9.74 22.93 -16.90
C PHE A 64 9.99 23.65 -18.21
N ASP A 65 9.30 23.28 -19.29
CA ASP A 65 9.42 23.96 -20.59
C ASP A 65 8.96 25.42 -20.49
N LEU A 66 7.89 25.66 -19.74
CA LEU A 66 7.36 26.99 -19.47
C LEU A 66 8.30 27.83 -18.58
N GLU A 67 9.03 27.21 -17.64
CA GLU A 67 10.08 27.88 -16.86
C GLU A 67 11.26 28.33 -17.74
N ILE A 68 11.71 27.48 -18.66
CA ILE A 68 12.80 27.81 -19.61
C ILE A 68 12.35 28.95 -20.54
N LEU A 69 11.08 28.93 -20.98
CA LEU A 69 10.51 30.00 -21.77
C LEU A 69 10.55 31.35 -21.04
N PHE A 70 10.35 31.38 -19.72
CA PHE A 70 10.48 32.59 -18.91
C PHE A 70 11.94 33.00 -18.66
N LEU A 71 12.87 32.06 -18.60
CA LEU A 71 14.30 32.36 -18.49
C LEU A 71 14.90 32.95 -19.77
N TYR A 72 14.38 32.61 -20.95
CA TYR A 72 14.88 33.13 -22.21
C TYR A 72 14.90 34.68 -22.30
N PRO A 73 13.78 35.40 -22.13
CA PRO A 73 13.78 36.87 -22.16
C PRO A 73 14.59 37.47 -21.02
N LEU A 74 14.66 36.79 -19.86
CA LEU A 74 15.52 37.21 -18.76
C LEU A 74 16.98 37.25 -19.21
N VAL A 75 17.50 36.16 -19.78
CA VAL A 75 18.89 36.06 -20.26
C VAL A 75 19.21 37.08 -21.34
N VAL A 76 18.30 37.27 -22.31
CA VAL A 76 18.49 38.24 -23.41
C VAL A 76 18.50 39.68 -22.90
N SER A 77 17.74 39.99 -21.84
CA SER A 77 17.63 41.34 -21.29
C SER A 77 18.65 41.67 -20.19
N LEU A 78 19.42 40.69 -19.70
CA LEU A 78 20.40 40.88 -18.61
C LEU A 78 21.39 42.03 -18.86
N TYR A 79 21.76 42.29 -20.12
CA TYR A 79 22.69 43.36 -20.46
C TYR A 79 22.11 44.78 -20.27
N TYR A 80 20.79 44.94 -20.41
CA TYR A 80 20.10 46.23 -20.38
C TYR A 80 19.46 46.54 -19.01
N ILE A 81 19.53 45.60 -18.08
CA ILE A 81 18.87 45.69 -16.78
C ILE A 81 19.77 46.40 -15.77
N SER A 82 19.20 47.34 -15.00
CA SER A 82 19.89 47.98 -13.87
C SER A 82 20.13 47.00 -12.71
N SER A 83 21.01 47.34 -11.77
CA SER A 83 21.31 46.50 -10.60
C SER A 83 20.06 46.05 -9.82
N PHE A 84 18.97 46.83 -9.88
CA PHE A 84 17.69 46.48 -9.28
C PHE A 84 17.01 45.29 -9.98
N GLY A 85 16.95 45.29 -11.32
CA GLY A 85 16.36 44.17 -12.05
C GLY A 85 17.20 42.90 -11.99
N PHE A 86 18.52 43.01 -11.76
CA PHE A 86 19.36 41.86 -11.45
C PHE A 86 18.95 41.16 -10.14
N TRP A 87 18.62 41.92 -9.10
CA TRP A 87 18.11 41.34 -7.85
C TRP A 87 16.72 40.70 -8.02
N ILE A 88 15.84 41.32 -8.80
CA ILE A 88 14.54 40.72 -9.16
C ILE A 88 14.74 39.38 -9.91
N ALA A 89 15.68 39.35 -10.86
CA ALA A 89 16.05 38.16 -11.60
C ALA A 89 16.58 37.05 -10.66
N MET A 90 17.40 37.40 -9.68
CA MET A 90 17.92 36.47 -8.68
C MET A 90 16.82 35.90 -7.77
N VAL A 91 15.88 36.71 -7.33
CA VAL A 91 14.72 36.24 -6.55
C VAL A 91 13.84 35.31 -7.37
N PHE A 92 13.62 35.64 -8.65
CA PHE A 92 12.85 34.80 -9.57
C PHE A 92 13.51 33.43 -9.78
N ILE A 93 14.82 33.40 -10.04
CA ILE A 93 15.59 32.15 -10.16
C ILE A 93 15.52 31.34 -8.86
N LEU A 94 15.68 31.98 -7.70
CA LEU A 94 15.60 31.30 -6.40
C LEU A 94 14.22 30.66 -6.19
N LEU A 95 13.13 31.35 -6.55
CA LEU A 95 11.77 30.84 -6.43
C LEU A 95 11.56 29.60 -7.32
N LEU A 96 12.02 29.64 -8.58
CA LEU A 96 12.00 28.48 -9.47
C LEU A 96 12.81 27.31 -8.91
N THR A 97 13.99 27.59 -8.36
CA THR A 97 14.88 26.56 -7.79
C THR A 97 14.23 25.86 -6.58
N VAL A 98 13.51 26.61 -5.73
CA VAL A 98 12.78 26.02 -4.60
C VAL A 98 11.61 25.15 -5.08
N GLY A 99 10.87 25.61 -6.10
CA GLY A 99 9.82 24.80 -6.73
C GLY A 99 10.36 23.47 -7.26
N PHE A 100 11.52 23.51 -7.93
CA PHE A 100 12.21 22.32 -8.42
C PHE A 100 12.60 21.35 -7.30
N ILE A 101 13.22 21.86 -6.22
CA ILE A 101 13.65 21.03 -5.09
C ILE A 101 12.44 20.38 -4.40
N ALA A 102 11.33 21.11 -4.24
CA ALA A 102 10.12 20.58 -3.63
C ALA A 102 9.50 19.45 -4.47
N GLU A 103 9.50 19.59 -5.80
CA GLU A 103 9.01 18.55 -6.71
C GLU A 103 9.92 17.31 -6.69
N LEU A 104 11.24 17.50 -6.63
CA LEU A 104 12.21 16.41 -6.52
C LEU A 104 12.08 15.66 -5.18
N ALA A 105 11.88 16.40 -4.08
CA ALA A 105 11.65 15.83 -2.75
C ALA A 105 10.31 15.09 -2.63
N SER A 106 9.34 15.40 -3.49
CA SER A 106 8.02 14.76 -3.49
C SER A 106 8.04 13.33 -4.07
N GLY A 107 9.18 12.88 -4.61
CA GLY A 107 9.34 11.49 -5.07
C GLY A 107 8.42 11.11 -6.23
N ALA A 108 7.90 12.10 -6.98
CA ALA A 108 6.95 11.88 -8.07
C ALA A 108 7.52 11.02 -9.23
N LEU A 109 8.84 10.89 -9.28
CA LEU A 109 9.61 10.13 -10.28
C LEU A 109 10.24 8.84 -9.74
N ASP A 110 9.96 8.43 -8.50
CA ASP A 110 10.48 7.16 -7.98
C ASP A 110 9.71 5.99 -8.61
N TYR A 111 10.22 5.57 -9.77
CA TYR A 111 9.89 4.30 -10.36
C TYR A 111 10.46 3.21 -9.45
N ALA A 112 9.64 2.76 -8.50
CA ALA A 112 9.96 1.60 -7.67
C ALA A 112 10.23 0.41 -8.60
N LYS A 113 11.51 0.15 -8.78
CA LYS A 113 12.04 -0.98 -9.51
C LYS A 113 11.64 -2.21 -8.71
N HIS A 114 10.52 -2.84 -9.08
CA HIS A 114 10.26 -4.23 -8.72
C HIS A 114 11.26 -5.10 -9.51
N SER A 115 12.50 -5.09 -9.07
CA SER A 115 13.53 -6.04 -9.50
C SER A 115 14.34 -6.39 -8.27
N THR A 116 13.96 -7.50 -7.68
CA THR A 116 14.75 -8.34 -6.79
C THR A 116 16.23 -8.33 -7.19
N ASN A 117 17.10 -7.82 -6.32
CA ASN A 117 18.53 -8.08 -6.41
C ASN A 117 19.03 -8.68 -5.10
N THR A 118 19.26 -9.99 -5.18
CA THR A 118 20.06 -10.79 -4.27
C THR A 118 21.52 -10.32 -4.34
N SER A 119 22.10 -9.85 -3.23
CA SER A 119 23.57 -9.84 -3.02
C SER A 119 23.92 -9.84 -1.52
N SER A 120 24.25 -11.03 -1.03
CA SER A 120 25.21 -11.40 0.02
C SER A 120 25.82 -10.35 0.99
N SER A 121 25.67 -10.68 2.29
CA SER A 121 26.63 -10.57 3.43
C SER A 121 26.72 -9.27 4.26
N PRO A 122 27.11 -9.29 5.56
CA PRO A 122 27.11 -10.35 6.58
C PRO A 122 26.49 -9.94 7.95
N SER A 123 26.30 -10.93 8.82
CA SER A 123 25.87 -10.88 10.23
C SER A 123 26.40 -9.72 11.08
N GLN A 124 25.51 -9.13 11.91
CA GLN A 124 25.85 -8.56 13.21
C GLN A 124 24.86 -9.01 14.30
N LYS A 125 25.40 -9.40 15.45
CA LYS A 125 24.75 -10.10 16.57
C LYS A 125 24.06 -9.15 17.57
N THR A 126 23.16 -9.78 18.36
CA THR A 126 22.75 -9.50 19.78
C THR A 126 21.66 -8.42 19.99
N PRO A 127 20.81 -8.47 21.05
CA PRO A 127 20.58 -9.48 22.10
C PRO A 127 19.13 -10.02 22.22
N GLN A 128 18.98 -11.23 22.77
CA GLN A 128 17.68 -11.80 23.19
C GLN A 128 17.21 -11.20 24.53
N PRO A 129 15.94 -10.79 24.67
CA PRO A 129 15.31 -10.69 25.97
C PRO A 129 14.76 -12.05 26.41
N LYS A 130 15.21 -12.47 27.60
CA LYS A 130 14.75 -13.65 28.32
C LYS A 130 13.32 -13.42 28.82
N GLY A 131 12.41 -14.33 28.46
CA GLY A 131 11.07 -14.42 29.03
C GLY A 131 10.40 -15.69 28.53
N LYS A 132 10.51 -16.78 29.29
CA LYS A 132 9.82 -18.05 29.00
C LYS A 132 8.32 -17.85 29.25
N LEU A 133 7.49 -17.89 28.22
CA LEU A 133 6.09 -18.27 28.38
C LEU A 133 6.02 -19.81 28.56
N PRO A 134 5.19 -20.32 29.48
CA PRO A 134 5.03 -21.76 29.69
C PRO A 134 4.16 -22.33 28.56
N ILE A 135 4.79 -22.99 27.59
CA ILE A 135 4.08 -23.67 26.51
C ILE A 135 3.82 -25.10 26.96
N GLY A 136 2.55 -25.39 27.28
CA GLY A 136 2.02 -26.75 27.23
C GLY A 136 1.99 -27.20 25.76
N VAL A 137 3.12 -27.72 25.28
CA VAL A 137 3.20 -28.32 23.95
C VAL A 137 2.42 -29.63 23.99
N ARG A 138 1.26 -29.69 23.33
CA ARG A 138 0.65 -30.96 22.95
C ARG A 138 1.58 -31.57 21.90
N SER A 139 2.34 -32.58 22.31
CA SER A 139 3.25 -33.33 21.44
C SER A 139 2.43 -34.14 20.43
N TYR A 140 2.49 -33.76 19.15
CA TYR A 140 2.13 -34.69 18.08
C TYR A 140 3.30 -35.65 17.91
N SER A 141 3.10 -36.91 18.28
CA SER A 141 4.07 -37.98 18.09
C SER A 141 4.16 -38.33 16.60
N THR A 142 5.10 -37.70 15.90
CA THR A 142 5.73 -38.27 14.71
C THR A 142 7.23 -38.00 14.78
N LEU A 143 7.92 -38.67 15.71
CA LEU A 143 9.33 -38.99 15.49
C LEU A 143 9.36 -40.17 14.51
N SER A 144 9.43 -39.87 13.23
CA SER A 144 10.09 -40.76 12.28
C SER A 144 11.50 -40.22 12.09
N SER A 145 12.48 -41.11 12.25
CA SER A 145 13.92 -40.87 12.21
C SER A 145 14.37 -39.95 11.05
N PRO A 146 15.50 -39.22 11.20
CA PRO A 146 15.95 -38.20 10.24
C PRO A 146 16.31 -38.73 8.84
N ASP A 147 16.35 -40.05 8.63
CA ASP A 147 17.02 -40.66 7.47
C ASP A 147 16.08 -41.14 6.35
N ASP A 148 14.74 -41.06 6.49
CA ASP A 148 13.78 -41.63 5.53
C ASP A 148 12.94 -40.61 4.72
N LEU A 149 13.37 -39.35 4.63
CA LEU A 149 12.72 -38.34 3.78
C LEU A 149 13.58 -38.03 2.55
N SER A 150 13.75 -39.02 1.68
CA SER A 150 14.12 -38.75 0.29
C SER A 150 12.95 -38.05 -0.39
N ASP A 151 13.01 -36.73 -0.32
CA ASP A 151 12.05 -35.77 -0.84
C ASP A 151 11.82 -36.01 -2.34
N GLY A 152 10.63 -36.49 -2.70
CA GLY A 152 10.15 -36.54 -4.07
C GLY A 152 9.96 -35.13 -4.61
N LYS A 153 11.07 -34.50 -5.01
CA LYS A 153 11.13 -33.13 -5.54
C LYS A 153 10.11 -32.97 -6.66
N ARG A 154 9.06 -32.18 -6.45
CA ARG A 154 8.15 -31.79 -7.53
C ARG A 154 8.96 -30.89 -8.47
N LYS A 155 8.74 -30.99 -9.79
CA LYS A 155 9.42 -30.13 -10.80
C LYS A 155 9.41 -28.62 -10.48
N ARG A 156 8.45 -28.15 -9.66
CA ARG A 156 8.27 -26.77 -9.20
C ARG A 156 9.26 -26.31 -8.12
N ASP A 157 9.96 -27.23 -7.47
CA ASP A 157 10.82 -26.95 -6.32
C ASP A 157 12.26 -26.56 -6.76
N LYS A 158 12.55 -26.60 -8.06
CA LYS A 158 13.86 -26.28 -8.62
C LYS A 158 14.07 -24.76 -8.67
N GLY A 159 14.63 -24.19 -7.61
CA GLY A 159 15.31 -22.89 -7.64
C GLY A 159 14.95 -21.90 -6.52
N ASN A 160 13.83 -22.06 -5.81
CA ASN A 160 13.42 -21.14 -4.75
C ASN A 160 13.59 -21.77 -3.35
N ILE A 161 14.45 -21.15 -2.52
CA ILE A 161 14.78 -21.61 -1.17
C ILE A 161 13.56 -21.70 -0.24
N LYS A 162 12.49 -20.94 -0.51
CA LYS A 162 11.26 -20.93 0.30
C LYS A 162 10.52 -22.27 0.28
N TYR A 163 10.70 -23.09 -0.76
CA TYR A 163 10.11 -24.43 -0.83
C TYR A 163 10.92 -25.47 -0.06
N THR A 164 12.17 -25.18 0.30
CA THR A 164 13.06 -26.14 0.96
C THR A 164 12.60 -26.41 2.39
N PHE A 165 12.66 -27.68 2.81
CA PHE A 165 12.27 -28.12 4.14
C PHE A 165 12.99 -27.33 5.26
N GLN A 166 14.30 -27.13 5.12
CA GLN A 166 15.13 -26.39 6.08
C GLN A 166 14.66 -24.95 6.26
N TYR A 167 14.34 -24.25 5.17
CA TYR A 167 13.78 -22.90 5.24
C TYR A 167 12.45 -22.89 6.00
N ARG A 168 11.55 -23.82 5.68
CA ARG A 168 10.20 -23.85 6.26
C ARG A 168 10.16 -24.19 7.75
N ILE A 169 11.15 -24.91 8.26
CA ILE A 169 11.27 -25.22 9.70
C ILE A 169 11.97 -24.09 10.46
N ASN A 170 13.00 -23.50 9.87
CA ASN A 170 13.78 -22.45 10.53
C ASN A 170 13.06 -21.08 10.51
N GLN A 171 12.04 -20.92 9.67
CA GLN A 171 11.31 -19.67 9.59
C GLN A 171 10.45 -19.41 10.82
N THR A 172 10.64 -18.25 11.44
CA THR A 172 9.91 -17.79 12.63
C THR A 172 9.16 -16.51 12.33
N LEU A 173 8.09 -16.25 13.10
CA LEU A 173 7.34 -14.99 13.03
C LEU A 173 8.05 -13.91 13.83
N THR A 174 8.15 -12.71 13.27
CA THR A 174 8.55 -11.53 14.03
C THR A 174 7.43 -11.16 15.02
N PRO A 175 7.73 -10.51 16.15
CA PRO A 175 6.71 -10.10 17.12
C PRO A 175 5.60 -9.25 16.48
N PHE A 176 5.98 -8.29 15.64
CA PHE A 176 5.02 -7.48 14.88
C PHE A 176 4.11 -8.33 13.99
N LEU A 177 4.68 -9.27 13.23
CA LEU A 177 3.89 -10.11 12.33
C LEU A 177 2.97 -11.08 13.08
N ALA A 178 3.36 -11.49 14.29
CA ALA A 178 2.49 -12.25 15.20
C ALA A 178 1.27 -11.43 15.66
N GLU A 179 1.45 -10.16 16.00
CA GLU A 179 0.35 -9.26 16.36
C GLU A 179 -0.61 -9.03 15.17
N VAL A 180 -0.04 -8.80 13.98
CA VAL A 180 -0.81 -8.72 12.72
C VAL A 180 -1.60 -10.01 12.49
N LEU A 181 -0.96 -11.17 12.64
CA LEU A 181 -1.59 -12.47 12.46
C LEU A 181 -2.78 -12.67 13.41
N ILE A 182 -2.66 -12.24 14.68
CA ILE A 182 -3.77 -12.30 15.64
C ILE A 182 -4.96 -11.47 15.15
N GLY A 183 -4.72 -10.26 14.65
CA GLY A 183 -5.77 -9.40 14.08
C GLY A 183 -6.46 -10.03 12.87
N LEU A 184 -5.68 -10.57 11.94
CA LEU A 184 -6.21 -11.27 10.75
C LEU A 184 -7.00 -12.52 11.14
N LEU A 185 -6.56 -13.25 12.16
CA LEU A 185 -7.29 -14.41 12.69
C LEU A 185 -8.52 -14.00 13.50
N LEU A 186 -8.72 -12.75 13.90
CA LEU A 186 -10.02 -12.29 14.37
C LEU A 186 -10.92 -11.92 13.17
N GLY A 187 -10.34 -11.39 12.10
CA GLY A 187 -10.99 -10.96 10.87
C GLY A 187 -11.19 -12.04 9.79
N ASP A 188 -10.87 -11.67 8.55
CA ASP A 188 -11.08 -12.45 7.32
C ASP A 188 -10.03 -13.56 7.12
N GLY A 189 -8.98 -13.56 7.96
CA GLY A 189 -7.93 -14.56 7.94
C GLY A 189 -8.42 -15.94 8.38
N CYS A 190 -8.06 -16.94 7.58
CA CYS A 190 -8.33 -18.35 7.83
C CYS A 190 -7.04 -19.17 7.83
N MET A 191 -6.80 -19.89 8.93
CA MET A 191 -5.66 -20.78 9.07
C MET A 191 -6.07 -22.22 8.71
N GLN A 192 -5.59 -22.68 7.55
CA GLN A 192 -5.89 -24.01 7.03
C GLN A 192 -5.17 -25.10 7.83
N ALA A 193 -5.85 -26.24 7.97
CA ALA A 193 -5.28 -27.46 8.53
C ALA A 193 -4.05 -27.91 7.71
N PRO A 194 -3.11 -28.64 8.33
CA PRO A 194 -1.86 -28.97 7.67
C PRO A 194 -2.12 -29.83 6.44
N ILE A 195 -1.61 -29.37 5.28
CA ILE A 195 -1.71 -30.10 4.01
C ILE A 195 -0.49 -31.02 3.84
N SER A 196 0.64 -30.68 4.45
CA SER A 196 1.89 -31.42 4.34
C SER A 196 2.12 -32.37 5.51
N LYS A 197 2.81 -33.49 5.24
CA LYS A 197 3.31 -34.44 6.27
C LYS A 197 4.14 -33.78 7.39
N ILE A 198 4.69 -32.60 7.13
CA ILE A 198 5.51 -31.79 8.03
C ILE A 198 4.66 -31.13 9.17
N GLY A 199 3.33 -31.15 9.06
CA GLY A 199 2.46 -30.56 10.10
C GLY A 199 2.35 -29.03 10.08
N GLY A 200 2.93 -28.35 9.08
CA GLY A 200 2.80 -26.88 8.95
C GLY A 200 1.40 -26.42 8.53
N HIS A 201 0.99 -25.23 8.97
CA HIS A 201 -0.30 -24.61 8.65
C HIS A 201 -0.16 -23.49 7.64
N ARG A 202 -1.23 -23.12 6.94
CA ARG A 202 -1.21 -22.06 5.92
C ARG A 202 -2.24 -20.99 6.22
N LEU A 203 -1.81 -19.73 6.17
CA LEU A 203 -2.71 -18.59 6.22
C LEU A 203 -3.32 -18.33 4.84
N THR A 204 -4.62 -18.08 4.82
CA THR A 204 -5.41 -17.74 3.64
C THR A 204 -6.29 -16.55 3.94
N ILE A 205 -6.27 -15.56 3.05
CA ILE A 205 -7.00 -14.31 3.20
C ILE A 205 -7.60 -13.97 1.84
N ARG A 206 -8.90 -13.69 1.79
CA ARG A 206 -9.62 -13.39 0.55
C ARG A 206 -10.41 -12.10 0.71
N HIS A 207 -10.26 -11.18 -0.23
CA HIS A 207 -11.08 -9.98 -0.31
C HIS A 207 -11.61 -9.74 -1.73
N SER A 208 -12.54 -8.79 -1.85
CA SER A 208 -12.95 -8.25 -3.15
C SER A 208 -11.80 -7.49 -3.81
N MET A 209 -11.87 -7.31 -5.13
CA MET A 209 -10.86 -6.55 -5.87
C MET A 209 -10.71 -5.09 -5.44
N SER A 210 -11.72 -4.49 -4.80
CA SER A 210 -11.63 -3.13 -4.29
C SER A 210 -10.62 -2.98 -3.14
N GLN A 211 -10.24 -4.07 -2.48
CA GLN A 211 -9.27 -4.09 -1.38
C GLN A 211 -7.94 -4.73 -1.80
N TYR A 212 -7.65 -4.82 -3.11
CA TYR A 212 -6.43 -5.45 -3.61
C TYR A 212 -5.14 -4.84 -3.05
N ASP A 213 -5.07 -3.52 -2.89
CA ASP A 213 -3.89 -2.85 -2.32
C ASP A 213 -3.61 -3.29 -0.87
N TYR A 214 -4.64 -3.58 -0.09
CA TYR A 214 -4.49 -4.13 1.25
C TYR A 214 -3.93 -5.56 1.22
N LEU A 215 -4.34 -6.39 0.25
CA LEU A 215 -3.74 -7.71 0.07
C LEU A 215 -2.29 -7.65 -0.41
N LEU A 216 -1.92 -6.64 -1.21
CA LEU A 216 -0.52 -6.42 -1.57
C LEU A 216 0.31 -6.05 -0.34
N HIS A 217 -0.18 -5.14 0.50
CA HIS A 217 0.45 -4.83 1.78
C HIS A 217 0.63 -6.09 2.66
N LEU A 218 -0.39 -6.94 2.75
CA LEU A 218 -0.28 -8.22 3.47
C LEU A 218 0.70 -9.19 2.80
N HIS A 219 0.74 -9.23 1.47
CA HIS A 219 1.71 -10.03 0.73
C HIS A 219 3.14 -9.62 1.08
N ASP A 220 3.41 -8.31 1.17
CA ASP A 220 4.73 -7.76 1.45
C ASP A 220 5.11 -7.97 2.91
N LEU A 221 4.18 -7.81 3.86
CA LEU A 221 4.41 -8.14 5.27
C LEU A 221 4.73 -9.62 5.49
N PHE A 222 4.07 -10.50 4.74
CA PHE A 222 4.29 -11.93 4.77
C PHE A 222 5.23 -12.41 3.65
N GLU A 223 6.09 -11.55 3.10
CA GLU A 223 6.93 -11.88 1.94
C GLU A 223 7.73 -13.17 2.19
N ALA A 224 8.29 -13.33 3.39
CA ALA A 224 9.07 -14.51 3.75
C ALA A 224 8.27 -15.82 3.74
N PHE A 225 6.95 -15.75 3.80
CA PHE A 225 6.01 -16.87 3.85
C PHE A 225 5.26 -17.08 2.52
N VAL A 226 5.41 -16.18 1.55
CA VAL A 226 4.69 -16.19 0.28
C VAL A 226 5.67 -16.33 -0.89
N VAL A 227 5.19 -16.93 -1.98
CA VAL A 227 5.96 -17.10 -3.23
C VAL A 227 5.27 -16.48 -4.42
N LYS A 228 3.94 -16.49 -4.44
CA LYS A 228 3.15 -15.99 -5.57
C LYS A 228 2.40 -14.74 -5.14
N PRO A 229 2.21 -13.77 -6.07
CA PRO A 229 1.33 -12.64 -5.80
C PRO A 229 -0.11 -13.13 -5.52
N PRO A 230 -0.97 -12.29 -4.91
CA PRO A 230 -2.36 -12.64 -4.65
C PRO A 230 -3.06 -13.11 -5.92
N HIS A 231 -3.73 -14.25 -5.84
CA HIS A 231 -4.45 -14.86 -6.96
C HIS A 231 -5.75 -14.10 -7.22
N ILE A 232 -5.92 -13.60 -8.45
CA ILE A 232 -7.10 -12.87 -8.88
C ILE A 232 -8.02 -13.79 -9.66
N SER A 233 -9.32 -13.71 -9.40
CA SER A 233 -10.34 -14.46 -10.12
C SER A 233 -11.69 -13.76 -10.07
N SER A 234 -12.71 -14.34 -10.70
CA SER A 234 -14.05 -13.77 -10.78
C SER A 234 -15.11 -14.85 -10.80
N ASN A 235 -16.24 -14.57 -10.16
CA ASN A 235 -17.42 -15.43 -10.18
C ASN A 235 -18.59 -14.68 -10.83
N LEU A 236 -19.26 -15.32 -11.79
CA LEU A 236 -20.51 -14.82 -12.36
C LEU A 236 -21.67 -15.27 -11.46
N ASP A 237 -22.42 -14.31 -10.91
CA ASP A 237 -23.70 -14.62 -10.26
C ASP A 237 -24.74 -14.90 -11.34
N LYS A 238 -25.11 -16.18 -11.50
CA LYS A 238 -26.05 -16.65 -12.51
C LYS A 238 -27.44 -16.04 -12.37
N ARG A 239 -27.83 -15.56 -11.19
CA ARG A 239 -29.16 -15.00 -10.93
C ARG A 239 -29.26 -13.54 -11.36
N THR A 240 -28.20 -12.76 -11.13
CA THR A 240 -28.19 -11.31 -11.39
C THR A 240 -27.44 -10.94 -12.67
N GLY A 241 -26.64 -11.85 -13.22
CA GLY A 241 -25.75 -11.60 -14.35
C GLY A 241 -24.51 -10.77 -13.98
N VAL A 242 -24.32 -10.44 -12.70
CA VAL A 242 -23.20 -9.61 -12.23
C VAL A 242 -21.97 -10.47 -11.98
N THR A 243 -20.82 -10.01 -12.48
CA THR A 243 -19.52 -10.66 -12.24
C THR A 243 -18.82 -10.00 -11.05
N TYR A 244 -18.53 -10.79 -10.02
CA TYR A 244 -17.81 -10.36 -8.83
C TYR A 244 -16.35 -10.79 -8.92
N HIS A 245 -15.44 -9.82 -8.90
CA HIS A 245 -14.01 -10.07 -8.90
C HIS A 245 -13.46 -10.13 -7.47
N TRP A 246 -12.59 -11.11 -7.22
CA TRP A 246 -11.99 -11.35 -5.91
C TRP A 246 -10.50 -11.66 -6.04
N CYS A 247 -9.77 -11.42 -4.96
CA CYS A 247 -8.35 -11.69 -4.83
C CYS A 247 -8.07 -12.49 -3.56
N ASN A 248 -7.03 -13.32 -3.59
CA ASN A 248 -6.79 -14.30 -2.56
C ASN A 248 -5.29 -14.51 -2.32
N LEU A 249 -4.86 -14.25 -1.10
CA LEU A 249 -3.49 -14.42 -0.63
C LEU A 249 -3.34 -15.74 0.11
N HIS A 250 -2.24 -16.43 -0.17
CA HIS A 250 -1.93 -17.72 0.41
C HIS A 250 -0.44 -17.82 0.75
N THR A 251 -0.15 -18.12 2.01
CA THR A 251 1.21 -18.48 2.41
C THR A 251 1.54 -19.91 1.98
N LEU A 252 2.82 -20.28 2.00
CA LEU A 252 3.19 -21.69 2.12
C LEU A 252 2.79 -22.19 3.52
N SER A 253 2.88 -23.50 3.73
CA SER A 253 2.60 -24.07 5.04
C SER A 253 3.84 -23.97 5.95
N PHE A 254 3.73 -23.42 7.15
CA PHE A 254 4.86 -23.28 8.09
C PHE A 254 4.50 -23.78 9.49
N LEU A 255 5.50 -24.28 10.21
CA LEU A 255 5.32 -24.82 11.56
C LEU A 255 5.09 -23.72 12.60
N CYS A 256 5.68 -22.54 12.39
CA CYS A 256 5.51 -21.38 13.27
C CYS A 256 4.06 -20.85 13.35
N PHE A 257 3.18 -21.26 12.43
CA PHE A 257 1.74 -20.97 12.50
C PHE A 257 0.95 -21.92 13.40
N ALA A 258 1.53 -23.06 13.81
CA ALA A 258 0.83 -24.06 14.62
C ALA A 258 0.32 -23.54 15.98
N PRO A 259 1.08 -22.74 16.75
CA PRO A 259 0.59 -22.19 18.02
C PRO A 259 -0.66 -21.32 17.84
N TYR A 260 -0.68 -20.46 16.81
CA TYR A 260 -1.82 -19.60 16.51
C TYR A 260 -3.04 -20.39 16.02
N ARG A 261 -2.81 -21.46 15.24
CA ARG A 261 -3.88 -22.37 14.85
C ARG A 261 -4.51 -23.07 16.05
N ALA A 262 -3.70 -23.47 17.03
CA ALA A 262 -4.18 -24.12 18.25
C ALA A 262 -4.97 -23.16 19.15
N LEU A 263 -4.63 -21.85 19.14
CA LEU A 263 -5.36 -20.83 19.89
C LEU A 263 -6.73 -20.52 19.30
N PHE A 264 -6.82 -20.32 17.98
CA PHE A 264 -8.02 -19.80 17.32
C PHE A 264 -8.97 -20.86 16.78
N TYR A 265 -8.68 -22.15 16.96
CA TYR A 265 -9.52 -23.21 16.41
C TYR A 265 -9.57 -24.42 17.34
N ASN A 266 -10.78 -24.94 17.52
CA ASN A 266 -11.00 -26.16 18.31
C ASN A 266 -10.68 -27.45 17.52
N ASP A 267 -10.84 -28.60 18.20
CA ASP A 267 -10.62 -29.93 17.62
C ASP A 267 -11.57 -30.22 16.44
N LEU A 268 -12.75 -29.59 16.40
CA LEU A 268 -13.71 -29.65 15.29
C LEU A 268 -13.34 -28.75 14.11
N ARG A 269 -12.19 -28.07 14.17
CA ARG A 269 -11.70 -27.10 13.16
C ARG A 269 -12.61 -25.89 12.98
N ILE A 270 -13.44 -25.58 13.97
CA ILE A 270 -14.25 -24.37 14.03
C ILE A 270 -13.42 -23.26 14.67
N LYS A 271 -13.52 -22.06 14.10
CA LYS A 271 -12.84 -20.87 14.58
C LYS A 271 -13.47 -20.43 15.92
N ILE A 272 -12.63 -20.19 16.93
CA ILE A 272 -13.05 -19.79 18.28
C ILE A 272 -12.23 -18.61 18.77
N ILE A 273 -12.75 -17.91 19.78
CA ILE A 273 -12.01 -16.86 20.48
C ILE A 273 -11.24 -17.46 21.68
N PRO A 274 -9.91 -17.29 21.77
CA PRO A 274 -9.13 -17.84 22.87
C PRO A 274 -9.41 -17.10 24.18
N SER A 275 -9.42 -17.81 25.31
CA SER A 275 -9.66 -17.22 26.64
C SER A 275 -8.57 -16.24 27.08
N ASN A 276 -7.32 -16.46 26.65
CA ASN A 276 -6.20 -15.56 26.89
C ASN A 276 -6.11 -14.40 25.88
N LEU A 277 -7.19 -14.10 25.14
CA LEU A 277 -7.20 -13.00 24.16
C LEU A 277 -6.77 -11.66 24.78
N LYS A 278 -7.11 -11.45 26.06
CA LYS A 278 -6.75 -10.26 26.84
C LYS A 278 -5.24 -10.02 26.91
N GLU A 279 -4.42 -11.06 26.85
CA GLU A 279 -2.96 -10.92 26.94
C GLU A 279 -2.30 -10.73 25.58
N ILE A 280 -2.93 -11.24 24.51
CA ILE A 280 -2.33 -11.32 23.18
C ILE A 280 -2.80 -10.22 22.21
N LEU A 281 -3.97 -9.61 22.43
CA LEU A 281 -4.51 -8.59 21.52
C LEU A 281 -3.87 -7.22 21.78
N THR A 282 -3.15 -6.73 20.79
CA THR A 282 -2.46 -5.42 20.80
C THR A 282 -3.19 -4.38 19.94
N PRO A 283 -2.82 -3.09 19.99
CA PRO A 283 -3.33 -2.07 19.07
C PRO A 283 -3.12 -2.41 17.59
N VAL A 284 -2.00 -3.10 17.28
CA VAL A 284 -1.71 -3.59 15.92
C VAL A 284 -2.74 -4.65 15.52
N GLY A 285 -2.92 -5.69 16.35
CA GLY A 285 -3.92 -6.72 16.07
C GLY A 285 -5.34 -6.15 15.93
N LEU A 286 -5.70 -5.19 16.80
CA LEU A 286 -6.98 -4.48 16.71
C LEU A 286 -7.12 -3.70 15.39
N ALA A 287 -6.07 -3.04 14.91
CA ALA A 287 -6.09 -2.31 13.64
C ALA A 287 -6.39 -3.25 12.46
N TYR A 288 -5.70 -4.39 12.38
CA TYR A 288 -5.93 -5.38 11.31
C TYR A 288 -7.30 -6.03 11.40
N TRP A 289 -7.79 -6.30 12.61
CA TRP A 289 -9.14 -6.79 12.80
C TRP A 289 -10.20 -5.79 12.30
N ILE A 290 -10.05 -4.49 12.58
CA ILE A 290 -10.96 -3.45 12.07
C ILE A 290 -10.81 -3.28 10.55
N MET A 291 -9.60 -3.41 10.00
CA MET A 291 -9.39 -3.38 8.55
C MET A 291 -10.15 -4.49 7.81
N ASP A 292 -10.27 -5.66 8.42
CA ASP A 292 -11.02 -6.80 7.88
C ASP A 292 -12.53 -6.62 8.11
N ASP A 293 -12.98 -6.60 9.37
CA ASP A 293 -14.41 -6.72 9.74
C ASP A 293 -15.08 -5.41 10.19
N GLY A 294 -14.31 -4.32 10.28
CA GLY A 294 -14.79 -3.02 10.75
C GLY A 294 -15.56 -2.24 9.69
N VAL A 295 -16.62 -1.55 10.16
CA VAL A 295 -17.47 -0.67 9.36
C VAL A 295 -17.71 0.64 10.13
N PHE A 296 -17.42 1.77 9.49
CA PHE A 296 -17.78 3.10 10.00
C PHE A 296 -19.16 3.51 9.50
N HIS A 297 -20.06 3.83 10.42
CA HIS A 297 -21.38 4.31 10.09
C HIS A 297 -21.43 5.84 10.06
N LYS A 298 -21.50 6.41 8.85
CA LYS A 298 -21.40 7.87 8.62
C LYS A 298 -22.44 8.70 9.37
N SER A 299 -23.66 8.19 9.51
CA SER A 299 -24.77 8.94 10.13
C SER A 299 -24.67 8.98 11.66
N SER A 300 -24.31 7.87 12.30
CA SER A 300 -24.17 7.83 13.77
C SER A 300 -22.78 8.24 14.24
N GLY A 301 -21.77 8.18 13.36
CA GLY A 301 -20.37 8.42 13.70
C GLY A 301 -19.72 7.31 14.53
N GLY A 302 -20.42 6.18 14.72
CA GLY A 302 -19.93 5.01 15.45
C GLY A 302 -19.37 3.91 14.53
N PHE A 303 -18.73 2.92 15.13
CA PHE A 303 -18.14 1.77 14.43
C PHE A 303 -18.87 0.48 14.76
N TYR A 304 -18.94 -0.41 13.79
CA TYR A 304 -19.44 -1.76 13.95
C TYR A 304 -18.33 -2.76 13.58
N LEU A 305 -18.16 -3.80 14.39
CA LEU A 305 -17.29 -4.94 14.06
C LEU A 305 -18.16 -6.18 13.83
N SER A 306 -18.04 -6.75 12.64
CA SER A 306 -18.89 -7.84 12.16
C SER A 306 -18.55 -9.19 12.82
N THR A 307 -18.98 -9.38 14.06
CA THR A 307 -18.68 -10.60 14.86
C THR A 307 -19.75 -11.69 14.77
N ASN A 308 -20.57 -11.70 13.72
CA ASN A 308 -21.73 -12.59 13.60
C ASN A 308 -21.35 -14.08 13.53
N SER A 309 -20.09 -14.39 13.22
CA SER A 309 -19.55 -15.74 13.13
C SER A 309 -19.21 -16.37 14.49
N PHE A 310 -19.18 -15.56 15.56
CA PHE A 310 -18.82 -16.00 16.91
C PHE A 310 -20.06 -16.19 17.78
N THR A 311 -19.93 -17.04 18.79
CA THR A 311 -20.97 -17.29 19.79
C THR A 311 -21.13 -16.08 20.71
N LEU A 312 -22.26 -16.03 21.42
CA LEU A 312 -22.55 -14.94 22.36
C LEU A 312 -21.44 -14.74 23.42
N ALA A 313 -21.00 -15.83 24.06
CA ALA A 313 -19.98 -15.78 25.10
C ALA A 313 -18.64 -15.24 24.56
N GLU A 314 -18.30 -15.59 23.32
CA GLU A 314 -17.08 -15.09 22.65
C GLU A 314 -17.18 -13.60 22.33
N VAL A 315 -18.35 -13.13 21.88
CA VAL A 315 -18.59 -11.70 21.64
C VAL A 315 -18.55 -10.90 22.95
N GLU A 316 -19.08 -11.45 24.05
CA GLU A 316 -18.99 -10.82 25.38
C GLU A 316 -17.54 -10.73 25.87
N LEU A 317 -16.74 -11.78 25.67
CA LEU A 317 -15.29 -11.74 25.93
C LEU A 317 -14.58 -10.67 25.08
N LEU A 318 -14.92 -10.54 23.79
CA LEU A 318 -14.35 -9.50 22.93
C LEU A 318 -14.71 -8.09 23.43
N VAL A 319 -15.96 -7.86 23.86
CA VAL A 319 -16.39 -6.59 24.46
C VAL A 319 -15.62 -6.31 25.73
N GLU A 320 -15.42 -7.31 26.59
CA GLU A 320 -14.63 -7.17 27.81
C GLU A 320 -13.18 -6.79 27.49
N VAL A 321 -12.53 -7.46 26.53
CA VAL A 321 -11.16 -7.15 26.11
C VAL A 321 -11.05 -5.72 25.57
N LEU A 322 -11.99 -5.29 24.73
CA LEU A 322 -12.02 -3.92 24.21
C LEU A 322 -12.18 -2.87 25.32
N THR A 323 -13.03 -3.15 26.29
CA THR A 323 -13.30 -2.25 27.41
C THR A 323 -12.11 -2.19 28.37
N ASN A 324 -11.52 -3.33 28.73
CA ASN A 324 -10.48 -3.40 29.75
C ASN A 324 -9.09 -3.02 29.23
N ASN A 325 -8.72 -3.45 28.02
CA ASN A 325 -7.36 -3.24 27.51
C ASN A 325 -7.20 -1.93 26.75
N PHE A 326 -8.23 -1.56 25.99
CA PHE A 326 -8.19 -0.39 25.11
C PHE A 326 -9.03 0.77 25.65
N TYR A 327 -9.72 0.56 26.78
CA TYR A 327 -10.57 1.55 27.43
C TYR A 327 -11.65 2.10 26.48
N LEU A 328 -12.20 1.22 25.63
CA LEU A 328 -13.25 1.54 24.67
C LEU A 328 -14.58 1.01 25.17
N ASP A 329 -15.52 1.91 25.47
CA ASP A 329 -16.86 1.50 25.90
C ASP A 329 -17.64 0.90 24.72
N CYS A 330 -17.64 -0.42 24.62
CA CYS A 330 -18.28 -1.16 23.54
C CYS A 330 -19.61 -1.78 24.00
N LYS A 331 -20.56 -1.96 23.07
CA LYS A 331 -21.84 -2.66 23.30
C LYS A 331 -22.00 -3.79 22.31
N SER A 332 -22.63 -4.89 22.71
CA SER A 332 -23.06 -5.93 21.76
C SER A 332 -24.51 -5.67 21.32
N HIS A 333 -24.74 -5.57 20.02
CA HIS A 333 -26.07 -5.38 19.44
C HIS A 333 -26.52 -6.69 18.77
N LYS A 334 -27.82 -6.98 18.85
CA LYS A 334 -28.42 -8.13 18.16
C LYS A 334 -28.45 -7.87 16.66
N CYS A 335 -27.99 -8.83 15.87
CA CYS A 335 -28.25 -8.88 14.43
C CYS A 335 -29.60 -9.59 14.22
N GLY A 336 -30.31 -9.33 13.12
CA GLY A 336 -31.69 -9.84 12.91
C GLY A 336 -31.89 -11.37 12.95
N ILE A 337 -30.81 -12.14 13.13
CA ILE A 337 -30.79 -13.60 13.26
C ILE A 337 -30.52 -13.97 14.74
N LYS A 338 -31.22 -14.99 15.23
CA LYS A 338 -31.09 -15.48 16.62
C LYS A 338 -29.62 -15.82 16.93
N ASP A 339 -29.15 -15.37 18.09
CA ASP A 339 -27.80 -15.59 18.64
C ASP A 339 -26.61 -14.98 17.88
N GLN A 340 -26.85 -14.19 16.82
CA GLN A 340 -25.80 -13.41 16.16
C GLN A 340 -25.71 -12.00 16.75
N ARG A 341 -24.48 -11.56 17.05
CA ARG A 341 -24.22 -10.22 17.57
C ARG A 341 -23.07 -9.52 16.85
N VAL A 342 -23.19 -8.20 16.81
CA VAL A 342 -22.20 -7.27 16.27
C VAL A 342 -21.72 -6.38 17.41
N ILE A 343 -20.42 -6.11 17.47
CA ILE A 343 -19.88 -5.15 18.44
C ILE A 343 -20.07 -3.73 17.90
N PHE A 344 -20.67 -2.87 18.69
CA PHE A 344 -20.86 -1.46 18.40
C PHE A 344 -19.97 -0.60 19.30
N ILE A 345 -19.19 0.28 18.69
CA ILE A 345 -18.37 1.30 19.35
C ILE A 345 -19.07 2.66 19.13
N PRO A 346 -19.56 3.32 20.18
CA PRO A 346 -20.26 4.60 20.09
C PRO A 346 -19.39 5.71 19.51
N SER A 347 -20.03 6.74 18.95
CA SER A 347 -19.34 7.89 18.38
C SER A 347 -18.49 8.67 19.39
N SER A 348 -18.85 8.63 20.68
CA SER A 348 -18.06 9.21 21.77
C SER A 348 -16.65 8.61 21.87
N GLN A 349 -16.50 7.33 21.50
CA GLN A 349 -15.24 6.60 21.57
C GLN A 349 -14.45 6.67 20.24
N SER A 350 -15.01 7.28 19.18
CA SER A 350 -14.43 7.26 17.84
C SER A 350 -13.05 7.91 17.75
N ASN A 351 -12.83 9.03 18.43
CA ASN A 351 -11.52 9.70 18.43
C ASN A 351 -10.45 8.89 19.16
N LYS A 352 -10.83 8.22 20.27
CA LYS A 352 -9.94 7.35 21.02
C LYS A 352 -9.55 6.12 20.20
N LEU A 353 -10.52 5.50 19.54
CA LEU A 353 -10.28 4.39 18.64
C LEU A 353 -9.32 4.79 17.52
N ARG A 354 -9.59 5.92 16.84
CA ARG A 354 -8.72 6.44 15.77
C ARG A 354 -7.30 6.67 16.25
N ALA A 355 -7.11 7.35 17.39
CA ALA A 355 -5.77 7.60 17.94
C ALA A 355 -5.00 6.30 18.20
N LEU A 356 -5.69 5.23 18.59
CA LEU A 356 -5.08 3.94 18.92
C LEU A 356 -4.68 3.12 17.68
N VAL A 357 -5.50 3.10 16.63
CA VAL A 357 -5.31 2.19 15.48
C VAL A 357 -4.79 2.87 14.22
N GLN A 358 -4.99 4.18 14.06
CA GLN A 358 -4.62 4.92 12.85
C GLN A 358 -3.14 4.76 12.44
N PRO A 359 -2.15 4.72 13.36
CA PRO A 359 -0.75 4.54 12.98
C PRO A 359 -0.45 3.22 12.26
N TYR A 360 -1.29 2.20 12.44
CA TYR A 360 -1.11 0.86 11.88
C TYR A 360 -2.07 0.58 10.71
N PHE A 361 -2.91 1.54 10.35
CA PHE A 361 -3.92 1.38 9.31
C PHE A 361 -3.34 1.53 7.91
N HIS A 362 -3.77 0.67 7.00
CA HIS A 362 -3.41 0.80 5.59
C HIS A 362 -4.18 1.96 4.94
N ASN A 363 -3.47 2.75 4.13
CA ASN A 363 -3.99 3.96 3.49
C ASN A 363 -5.28 3.72 2.67
N SER A 364 -5.36 2.61 1.94
CA SER A 364 -6.55 2.27 1.13
C SER A 364 -7.80 1.98 1.97
N LEU A 365 -7.66 1.73 3.28
CA LEU A 365 -8.75 1.37 4.18
C LEU A 365 -9.07 2.47 5.21
N LEU A 366 -8.46 3.65 5.14
CA LEU A 366 -8.76 4.77 6.05
C LEU A 366 -10.23 5.19 6.04
N TYR A 367 -10.96 4.94 4.96
CA TYR A 367 -12.40 5.17 4.90
C TYR A 367 -13.18 4.34 5.94
N LYS A 368 -12.66 3.18 6.35
CA LYS A 368 -13.21 2.37 7.45
C LYS A 368 -13.04 3.02 8.82
N LEU A 369 -12.16 4.03 8.95
CA LEU A 369 -12.06 4.89 10.13
C LEU A 369 -12.93 6.15 10.04
N GLY A 370 -13.65 6.33 8.92
CA GLY A 370 -14.35 7.58 8.61
C GLY A 370 -13.42 8.73 8.24
N LEU A 371 -12.16 8.42 7.92
CA LEU A 371 -11.16 9.38 7.47
C LEU A 371 -11.11 9.34 5.94
N LYS A 372 -11.05 10.50 5.29
CA LYS A 372 -10.66 10.55 3.88
C LYS A 372 -9.15 10.42 3.81
N TRP A 373 -8.66 9.66 2.83
CA TRP A 373 -7.23 9.67 2.51
C TRP A 373 -6.86 11.10 2.12
N LEU A 374 -6.23 11.82 3.05
CA LEU A 374 -5.55 13.06 2.73
C LEU A 374 -4.30 12.62 1.98
N ARG A 375 -4.21 12.90 0.67
CA ARG A 375 -2.89 12.97 0.01
C ARG A 375 -2.04 13.83 0.93
N ASN A 376 -0.97 13.24 1.47
CA ASN A 376 -0.02 13.86 2.38
C ASN A 376 0.00 15.39 2.23
N ILE A 377 -0.69 16.09 3.14
CA ILE A 377 -0.13 17.33 3.65
C ILE A 377 0.98 16.81 4.53
N ILE A 378 2.18 16.73 3.95
CA ILE A 378 3.42 16.75 4.73
C ILE A 378 3.18 17.86 5.77
N PRO A 379 3.31 17.61 7.09
CA PRO A 379 3.34 18.72 8.02
C PRO A 379 4.52 19.56 7.55
N LEU A 380 4.24 20.72 6.93
CA LEU A 380 5.29 21.62 6.46
C LEU A 380 6.26 21.76 7.63
N PRO A 381 7.52 21.30 7.50
CA PRO A 381 8.46 21.47 8.58
C PRO A 381 8.87 22.93 8.52
N SER A 382 8.13 23.82 9.20
CA SER A 382 8.56 25.15 9.67
C SER A 382 9.24 26.11 8.67
N CYS A 383 9.35 25.78 7.38
CA CYS A 383 10.15 26.50 6.40
C CYS A 383 9.39 27.67 5.76
N CYS A 384 8.05 27.70 5.84
CA CYS A 384 7.27 28.87 5.42
C CYS A 384 7.55 30.12 6.26
N ILE A 385 8.17 29.98 7.42
CA ILE A 385 8.57 31.13 8.25
C ILE A 385 9.77 31.86 7.60
N LEU A 386 10.70 31.16 6.93
CA LEU A 386 11.88 31.80 6.32
C LEU A 386 11.57 32.68 5.10
N ILE A 387 10.55 32.34 4.31
CA ILE A 387 10.18 33.12 3.11
C ILE A 387 9.47 34.43 3.50
N SER A 388 8.76 34.46 4.64
CA SER A 388 8.19 35.70 5.17
C SER A 388 9.26 36.64 5.75
N TYR A 389 10.31 36.10 6.39
CA TYR A 389 11.40 36.92 6.94
C TYR A 389 12.33 37.51 5.88
N ILE A 390 12.54 36.83 4.75
CA ILE A 390 13.35 37.38 3.63
C ILE A 390 12.59 38.50 2.90
N PHE A 391 11.26 38.40 2.77
CA PHE A 391 10.43 39.45 2.16
C PHE A 391 10.29 40.69 3.05
N LEU A 392 10.23 40.52 4.38
CA LEU A 392 10.23 41.62 5.35
C LEU A 392 11.60 42.29 5.53
N TRP A 393 12.71 41.57 5.32
CA TRP A 393 14.05 42.15 5.38
C TRP A 393 14.36 43.01 4.14
N PHE A 394 13.84 42.67 2.97
CA PHE A 394 14.09 43.42 1.73
C PHE A 394 13.21 44.67 1.56
N LEU A 395 12.01 44.70 2.17
CA LEU A 395 11.14 45.89 2.20
C LEU A 395 11.48 46.86 3.35
N GLY A 396 12.33 46.43 4.30
CA GLY A 396 12.61 47.13 5.56
C GLY A 396 13.90 47.95 5.61
N CYS A 397 14.48 48.36 4.49
CA CYS A 397 15.68 49.19 4.47
C CYS A 397 15.41 50.58 3.87
N ASN A 398 14.57 51.36 4.55
CA ASN A 398 14.65 52.82 4.63
C ASN A 398 13.88 53.27 5.88
N GLY A 399 14.59 53.94 6.79
CA GLY A 399 14.17 54.12 8.16
C GLY A 399 12.95 55.02 8.34
N LEU A 400 12.13 54.69 9.34
CA LEU A 400 11.51 55.65 10.23
C LEU A 400 11.05 54.98 11.54
N HIS A 401 11.17 55.78 12.59
CA HIS A 401 11.07 55.50 14.02
C HIS A 401 9.85 54.67 14.50
N SER A 402 10.12 53.86 15.52
CA SER A 402 9.32 53.68 16.74
C SER A 402 7.99 52.91 16.71
N SER A 403 8.04 51.77 17.41
CA SER A 403 7.00 51.19 18.29
C SER A 403 5.76 50.50 17.68
N SER A 404 5.48 49.32 18.25
CA SER A 404 4.22 48.55 18.23
C SER A 404 4.01 47.55 17.08
N TYR A 405 4.50 46.32 17.29
CA TYR A 405 3.92 45.11 16.67
C TYR A 405 3.82 43.96 17.69
N TYR A 406 2.87 44.08 18.61
CA TYR A 406 2.12 42.92 19.11
C TYR A 406 0.78 42.97 18.39
N TRP A 407 0.47 41.97 17.56
CA TRP A 407 -0.88 41.51 17.18
C TRP A 407 -0.79 40.72 15.86
N PHE A 408 -0.70 39.39 15.94
CA PHE A 408 -1.64 38.48 15.24
C PHE A 408 -1.20 37.03 15.49
N CYS A 409 -1.74 36.45 16.55
CA CYS A 409 -1.84 35.00 16.71
C CYS A 409 -3.33 34.70 16.95
N LEU A 410 -3.81 33.59 16.39
CA LEU A 410 -5.19 33.10 16.29
C LEU A 410 -6.07 33.72 15.19
N ARG A 411 -6.50 32.88 14.23
CA ARG A 411 -7.85 32.29 14.21
C ARG A 411 -8.14 31.62 12.86
N THR A 412 -8.15 30.30 12.83
CA THR A 412 -9.01 29.56 11.87
C THR A 412 -9.66 28.40 12.62
N ARG A 413 -10.99 28.51 12.70
CA ARG A 413 -11.94 27.47 13.09
C ARG A 413 -11.96 26.35 12.05
#